data_AF-A0A662RT72-F1
#
_entry.id   AF-A0A662RT72-F1
#
_cell.length_a   1.000
_cell.length_b   1.000
_cell.length_c   1.000
_cell.angle_alpha   90.00
_cell.angle_beta   90.00
_cell.angle_gamma   90.00
#
_symmetry.space_group_name_H-M   'P 1'
#
loop_
_entity.id
_entity.type
_entity.pdbx_description
1 polymer ?
#
loop_
_entity_poly.entity_id
_entity_poly.type
_entity_poly.pdbx_seq_one_letter_code
_entity_poly.pdbx_strand_id
1 'polypeptide(L)'
;MMPLLVRVIAIVAILLVVIGLSVSFMKMQEVPVLKIRVSVTTDTNDKNVSVHVNALKRERMNMMNVPRTNFEEFPAVQAYVAVNMGRNGSQWVTSPYKGAGDYELTASFRSEPEDEDIIMVLVWVVDAKGKRISDIVRIMNKWSEIQS
;
A
#
# COMPACT_ATOMS: atom_id res chain seq x y z
N MET A 1 27.96 -47.87 11.69
CA MET A 1 27.76 -46.74 12.63
C MET A 1 28.33 -45.49 11.94
N MET A 2 27.49 -44.55 11.49
CA MET A 2 27.96 -43.41 10.69
C MET A 2 28.80 -42.46 11.58
N PRO A 3 29.98 -42.01 11.14
CA PRO A 3 30.86 -41.18 11.97
C PRO A 3 30.18 -39.85 12.31
N LEU A 4 30.43 -39.35 13.53
CA LEU A 4 29.81 -38.14 14.08
C LEU A 4 29.92 -36.94 13.12
N LEU A 5 31.07 -36.80 12.47
CA LEU A 5 31.34 -35.74 11.49
C LEU A 5 30.34 -35.74 10.32
N VAL A 6 30.02 -36.92 9.76
CA VAL A 6 29.10 -37.06 8.62
C VAL A 6 27.66 -36.73 9.05
N ARG A 7 27.28 -37.04 10.30
CA ARG A 7 25.98 -36.64 10.86
C ARG A 7 25.87 -35.13 11.01
N VAL A 8 26.92 -34.48 11.51
CA VAL A 8 26.96 -33.02 11.67
C VAL A 8 26.87 -32.31 10.32
N ILE A 9 27.65 -32.75 9.33
CA ILE A 9 27.61 -32.19 7.96
C ILE A 9 26.23 -32.34 7.34
N ALA A 10 25.61 -33.52 7.48
CA ALA A 10 24.26 -33.76 6.96
C ALA A 10 23.20 -32.86 7.61
N ILE A 11 23.28 -32.66 8.94
CA ILE A 11 22.35 -31.78 9.66
C ILE A 11 22.51 -30.32 9.20
N VAL A 12 23.74 -29.84 9.04
CA VAL A 12 24.02 -28.48 8.55
C VAL A 12 23.49 -28.30 7.12
N ALA A 13 23.71 -29.28 6.24
CA ALA A 13 23.20 -29.24 4.88
C ALA A 13 21.66 -29.17 4.83
N ILE A 14 20.97 -29.97 5.67
CA ILE A 14 19.51 -29.94 5.77
C ILE A 14 19.03 -28.58 6.27
N LEU A 15 19.67 -28.02 7.31
CA LEU A 15 19.35 -26.69 7.84
C LEU A 15 19.47 -25.61 6.76
N LEU A 16 20.54 -25.62 5.96
CA LEU A 16 20.73 -24.68 4.87
C LEU A 16 19.64 -24.80 3.80
N VAL A 17 19.22 -26.02 3.46
CA VAL A 17 18.12 -26.24 2.51
C VAL A 17 16.79 -25.71 3.06
N VAL A 18 16.48 -25.98 4.34
CA VAL A 18 15.25 -25.48 4.99
C VAL A 18 15.23 -23.95 5.03
N ILE A 19 16.35 -23.32 5.38
CA ILE A 19 16.48 -21.86 5.38
C ILE A 19 16.30 -21.31 3.95
N GLY A 20 16.97 -21.92 2.96
CA GLY A 20 16.86 -21.52 1.56
C GLY A 20 15.45 -21.61 1.00
N LEU A 21 14.73 -22.69 1.30
CA LEU A 21 13.32 -22.87 0.91
C LEU A 21 12.41 -21.84 1.59
N SER A 22 12.66 -21.54 2.86
CA SER A 22 11.88 -20.56 3.62
C SER A 22 12.01 -19.16 3.04
N VAL A 23 13.22 -18.72 2.68
CA VAL A 23 13.46 -17.40 2.05
C VAL A 23 12.80 -17.31 0.67
N SER A 24 12.87 -18.36 -0.16
CA SER A 24 12.19 -18.40 -1.46
C SER A 24 10.67 -18.32 -1.33
N PHE A 25 10.09 -19.02 -0.35
CA PHE A 25 8.65 -19.00 -0.11
C PHE A 25 8.18 -17.62 0.38
N MET A 26 8.98 -16.92 1.19
CA MET A 26 8.67 -15.56 1.64
C MET A 26 8.65 -14.56 0.48
N LYS A 27 9.60 -14.66 -0.48
CA LYS A 27 9.63 -13.78 -1.66
C LYS A 27 8.45 -14.01 -2.62
N MET A 28 7.93 -15.23 -2.70
CA MET A 28 6.75 -15.54 -3.53
C MET A 28 5.46 -14.86 -3.04
N GLN A 29 5.43 -14.36 -1.81
CA GLN A 29 4.26 -13.71 -1.22
C GLN A 29 4.29 -12.18 -1.32
N GLU A 30 5.28 -11.58 -2.00
CA GLU A 30 5.36 -10.13 -2.16
C GLU A 30 4.46 -9.64 -3.31
N VAL A 31 3.57 -8.70 -2.99
CA VAL A 31 2.69 -8.04 -3.95
C VAL A 31 3.14 -6.60 -4.18
N PRO A 32 2.96 -6.07 -5.40
CA PRO A 32 3.18 -4.66 -5.69
C PRO A 32 2.21 -3.79 -4.90
N VAL A 33 2.74 -2.71 -4.33
CA VAL A 33 1.96 -1.72 -3.60
C VAL A 33 2.31 -0.30 -4.02
N LEU A 34 1.34 0.59 -3.91
CA LEU A 34 1.49 2.03 -4.03
C LEU A 34 1.28 2.66 -2.65
N LYS A 35 2.34 3.27 -2.11
CA LYS A 35 2.26 4.16 -0.96
C LYS A 35 1.90 5.56 -1.41
N ILE A 36 0.89 6.12 -0.76
CA ILE A 36 0.34 7.45 -1.04
C ILE A 36 0.52 8.27 0.24
N ARG A 37 1.43 9.25 0.18
CA ARG A 37 1.64 10.18 1.29
C ARG A 37 0.81 11.43 1.06
N VAL A 38 0.02 11.78 2.08
CA VAL A 38 -1.00 12.81 2.00
C VAL A 38 -0.84 13.72 3.21
N SER A 39 -0.83 15.03 3.01
CA SER A 39 -1.03 16.00 4.08
C SER A 39 -2.49 16.46 4.09
N VAL A 40 -3.06 16.53 5.27
CA VAL A 40 -4.37 17.15 5.50
C VAL A 40 -4.16 18.40 6.33
N THR A 41 -4.73 19.51 5.87
CA THR A 41 -4.67 20.80 6.56
C THR A 41 -6.08 21.28 6.88
N THR A 42 -6.23 21.96 8.02
CA THR A 42 -7.46 22.65 8.39
C THR A 42 -7.24 24.15 8.47
N ASP A 43 -8.25 24.94 8.11
CA ASP A 43 -8.21 26.39 8.29
C ASP A 43 -8.31 26.78 9.78
N THR A 44 -8.12 28.08 10.07
CA THR A 44 -8.08 28.65 11.43
C THR A 44 -9.36 28.41 12.26
N ASN A 45 -10.44 27.88 11.66
CA ASN A 45 -11.69 27.55 12.33
C ASN A 45 -12.05 26.05 12.26
N ASP A 46 -11.15 25.19 11.78
CA ASP A 46 -11.38 23.77 11.51
C ASP A 46 -12.60 23.48 10.61
N LYS A 47 -13.01 24.46 9.79
CA LYS A 47 -14.21 24.35 8.95
C LYS A 47 -13.91 23.89 7.54
N ASN A 48 -12.73 24.22 7.04
CA ASN A 48 -12.29 23.81 5.71
C ASN A 48 -11.14 22.81 5.84
N VAL A 49 -11.42 21.56 5.47
CA VAL A 49 -10.42 20.49 5.36
C VAL A 49 -9.91 20.48 3.93
N SER A 50 -8.59 20.56 3.76
CA SER A 50 -7.93 20.46 2.45
C SER A 50 -6.96 19.30 2.44
N VAL A 51 -6.82 18.67 1.28
CA VAL A 51 -5.94 17.52 1.09
C VAL A 51 -4.86 17.87 0.08
N HIS A 52 -3.65 17.39 0.32
CA HIS A 52 -2.55 17.45 -0.63
C HIS A 52 -1.85 16.10 -0.72
N VAL A 53 -1.57 15.62 -1.93
CA VAL A 53 -0.79 14.39 -2.12
C VAL A 53 0.67 14.79 -2.31
N ASN A 54 1.49 14.47 -1.32
CA ASN A 54 2.89 14.87 -1.27
C ASN A 54 3.77 13.97 -2.14
N ALA A 55 3.49 12.66 -2.13
CA ALA A 55 4.30 11.68 -2.81
C ALA A 55 3.51 10.41 -3.13
N LEU A 56 3.89 9.80 -4.24
CA LEU A 56 3.50 8.46 -4.65
C LEU A 56 4.78 7.61 -4.75
N LYS A 57 4.77 6.43 -4.14
CA LYS A 57 5.91 5.51 -4.16
C LYS A 57 5.48 4.07 -4.43
N ARG A 58 6.13 3.42 -5.38
CA ARG A 58 5.99 1.99 -5.67
C ARG A 58 6.87 1.20 -4.73
N GLU A 59 6.32 0.18 -4.10
CA GLU A 59 7.10 -0.76 -3.29
C GLU A 59 6.57 -2.17 -3.50
N ARG A 60 7.29 -3.16 -2.95
CA ARG A 60 6.75 -4.51 -2.75
C ARG A 60 6.53 -4.73 -1.27
N MET A 61 5.43 -5.38 -0.93
CA MET A 61 5.09 -5.70 0.46
C MET A 61 4.65 -7.15 0.53
N ASN A 62 5.02 -7.85 1.61
CA ASN A 62 4.47 -9.17 1.88
C ASN A 62 2.94 -9.06 1.97
N MET A 63 2.23 -9.93 1.24
CA MET A 63 0.77 -9.94 1.14
C MET A 63 0.07 -10.00 2.51
N MET A 64 0.68 -10.64 3.50
CA MET A 64 0.14 -10.72 4.86
C MET A 64 0.22 -9.40 5.63
N ASN A 65 1.13 -8.50 5.24
CA ASN A 65 1.33 -7.19 5.86
C ASN A 65 0.55 -6.08 5.15
N VAL A 66 -0.06 -6.36 3.99
CA VAL A 66 -0.86 -5.38 3.26
C VAL A 66 -2.06 -4.98 4.12
N PRO A 67 -2.24 -3.67 4.43
CA PRO A 67 -3.40 -3.21 5.16
C PRO A 67 -4.68 -3.57 4.42
N ARG A 68 -5.62 -4.20 5.11
CA ARG A 68 -6.96 -4.43 4.56
C ARG A 68 -7.74 -3.14 4.65
N THR A 69 -8.44 -2.81 3.58
CA THR A 69 -9.35 -1.67 3.58
C THR A 69 -10.49 -1.94 4.55
N ASN A 70 -10.61 -1.09 5.58
CA ASN A 70 -11.74 -1.11 6.50
C ASN A 70 -12.58 0.16 6.28
N PHE A 71 -13.82 -0.01 5.84
CA PHE A 71 -14.75 1.09 5.62
C PHE A 71 -15.59 1.43 6.85
N GLU A 72 -15.42 0.71 7.96
CA GLU A 72 -16.20 0.92 9.18
C GLU A 72 -15.62 2.02 10.09
N GLU A 73 -14.44 2.54 9.77
CA GLU A 73 -13.70 3.49 10.61
C GLU A 73 -13.81 4.93 10.08
N PHE A 74 -15.02 5.49 10.14
CA PHE A 74 -15.24 6.92 9.89
C PHE A 74 -15.07 7.76 11.16
N PRO A 75 -14.53 9.00 11.08
CA PRO A 75 -14.06 9.70 9.88
C PRO A 75 -12.75 9.13 9.32
N ALA A 76 -12.50 9.31 8.02
CA ALA A 76 -11.35 8.72 7.33
C ALA A 76 -10.75 9.62 6.25
N VAL A 77 -9.45 9.50 6.04
CA VAL A 77 -8.80 9.85 4.77
C VAL A 77 -8.98 8.65 3.84
N GLN A 78 -9.59 8.87 2.69
CA GLN A 78 -9.86 7.83 1.70
C GLN A 78 -9.05 8.09 0.44
N ALA A 79 -8.62 7.01 -0.20
CA ALA A 79 -8.18 7.06 -1.58
C ALA A 79 -8.84 5.97 -2.44
N TYR A 80 -9.14 6.31 -3.68
CA TYR A 80 -9.50 5.38 -4.73
C TYR A 80 -8.35 5.32 -5.73
N VAL A 81 -7.79 4.13 -5.90
CA VAL A 81 -6.67 3.85 -6.82
C VAL A 81 -7.19 2.96 -7.93
N ALA A 82 -6.97 3.34 -9.18
CA ALA A 82 -7.45 2.60 -10.34
C ALA A 82 -6.39 2.51 -11.43
N VAL A 83 -6.23 1.33 -12.02
CA VAL A 83 -5.32 1.07 -13.14
C VAL A 83 -6.10 1.22 -14.44
N ASN A 84 -5.61 2.05 -15.37
CA ASN A 84 -6.28 2.38 -16.64
C ASN A 84 -7.75 2.75 -16.45
N MET A 85 -8.01 3.69 -15.54
CA MET A 85 -9.37 4.14 -15.18
C MET A 85 -10.28 3.01 -14.67
N GLY A 86 -9.70 1.96 -14.08
CA GLY A 86 -10.42 0.84 -13.47
C GLY A 86 -10.53 -0.39 -14.37
N ARG A 87 -10.09 -0.32 -15.63
CA ARG A 87 -10.11 -1.47 -16.56
C ARG A 87 -9.29 -2.65 -16.06
N ASN A 88 -8.15 -2.37 -15.44
CA ASN A 88 -7.20 -3.40 -14.98
C ASN A 88 -7.27 -3.61 -13.46
N GLY A 89 -8.33 -3.08 -12.82
CA GLY A 89 -8.54 -3.19 -11.39
C GLY A 89 -8.58 -1.83 -10.69
N SER A 90 -9.20 -1.84 -9.51
CA SER A 90 -9.22 -0.70 -8.63
C SER A 90 -9.32 -1.14 -7.17
N GLN A 91 -8.81 -0.30 -6.28
CA GLN A 91 -8.87 -0.52 -4.86
C GLN A 91 -9.21 0.78 -4.14
N TRP A 92 -10.04 0.63 -3.14
CA TRP A 92 -10.28 1.64 -2.12
C TRP A 92 -9.35 1.43 -0.96
N VAL A 93 -8.77 2.49 -0.41
CA VAL A 93 -7.94 2.43 0.79
C VAL A 93 -8.34 3.54 1.75
N THR A 94 -8.22 3.28 3.04
CA THR A 94 -8.65 4.20 4.09
C THR A 94 -7.61 4.27 5.20
N SER A 95 -7.52 5.43 5.84
CA SER A 95 -6.81 5.63 7.10
C SER A 95 -7.71 6.45 8.03
N PRO A 96 -7.84 6.09 9.32
CA PRO A 96 -8.64 6.86 10.27
C PRO A 96 -8.19 8.33 10.31
N TYR A 97 -9.14 9.25 10.16
CA TYR A 97 -8.87 10.68 10.20
C TYR A 97 -8.85 11.17 11.65
N LYS A 98 -7.71 11.72 12.08
CA LYS A 98 -7.46 12.17 13.46
C LYS A 98 -7.25 13.69 13.58
N GLY A 99 -7.47 14.45 12.49
CA GLY A 99 -7.23 15.89 12.40
C GLY A 99 -6.17 16.26 11.35
N ALA A 100 -5.74 17.51 11.32
CA ALA A 100 -4.66 17.93 10.43
C ALA A 100 -3.36 17.15 10.71
N GLY A 101 -2.59 16.87 9.66
CA GLY A 101 -1.35 16.10 9.74
C GLY A 101 -1.10 15.25 8.51
N ASP A 102 -0.08 14.41 8.60
CA ASP A 102 0.33 13.52 7.52
C ASP A 102 -0.26 12.12 7.68
N TYR A 103 -0.67 11.57 6.54
CA TYR A 103 -1.30 10.27 6.42
C TYR A 103 -0.56 9.47 5.34
N GLU A 104 -0.41 8.16 5.58
CA GLU A 104 0.11 7.23 4.60
C GLU A 104 -0.96 6.18 4.30
N LEU A 105 -1.36 6.07 3.04
CA LEU A 105 -2.27 5.03 2.55
C LEU A 105 -1.48 4.05 1.69
N THR A 106 -1.83 2.76 1.77
CA THR A 106 -1.17 1.70 0.99
C THR A 106 -2.22 0.97 0.15
N ALA A 107 -2.13 1.09 -1.17
CA ALA A 107 -2.92 0.31 -2.11
C ALA A 107 -2.10 -0.84 -2.67
N SER A 108 -2.69 -2.02 -2.79
CA SER A 108 -2.05 -3.22 -3.35
C SER A 108 -2.64 -3.57 -4.70
N PHE A 109 -1.83 -4.16 -5.58
CA PHE A 109 -2.31 -4.67 -6.85
C PHE A 109 -2.19 -6.19 -6.87
N ARG A 110 -3.20 -6.85 -7.46
CA ARG A 110 -3.21 -8.32 -7.60
C ARG A 110 -2.08 -8.81 -8.51
N SER A 111 -1.73 -7.99 -9.51
CA SER A 111 -0.61 -8.16 -10.43
C SER A 111 0.13 -6.84 -10.57
N GLU A 112 1.41 -6.91 -10.91
CA GLU A 112 2.22 -5.72 -11.22
C GLU A 112 1.57 -4.96 -12.39
N PRO A 113 1.23 -3.67 -12.24
CA PRO A 113 0.86 -2.84 -13.37
C PRO A 113 2.00 -2.77 -14.40
N GLU A 114 1.66 -2.65 -15.67
CA GLU A 114 2.66 -2.46 -16.73
C GLU A 114 3.23 -1.04 -16.69
N ASP A 115 4.44 -0.84 -17.20
CA ASP A 115 5.13 0.47 -17.14
C ASP A 115 4.35 1.61 -17.77
N GLU A 116 3.54 1.32 -18.80
CA GLU A 116 2.69 2.28 -19.52
C GLU A 116 1.27 2.38 -18.95
N ASP A 117 0.91 1.56 -17.96
CA ASP A 117 -0.41 1.63 -17.32
C ASP A 117 -0.55 2.95 -16.57
N ILE A 118 -1.70 3.60 -16.74
CA ILE A 118 -2.01 4.85 -16.03
C ILE A 118 -2.61 4.50 -14.67
N ILE A 119 -1.94 4.93 -13.61
CA ILE A 119 -2.45 4.87 -12.24
C ILE A 119 -3.17 6.17 -11.92
N MET A 120 -4.47 6.07 -11.72
CA MET A 120 -5.28 7.17 -11.20
C MET A 120 -5.41 7.04 -9.69
N VAL A 121 -5.07 8.11 -8.97
CA VAL A 121 -5.25 8.22 -7.52
C VAL A 121 -6.19 9.39 -7.25
N LEU A 122 -7.28 9.12 -6.54
CA LEU A 122 -8.21 10.11 -6.04
C LEU A 122 -8.16 10.10 -4.52
N VAL A 123 -7.95 11.24 -3.86
CA VAL A 123 -7.84 11.32 -2.38
C VAL A 123 -8.78 12.38 -1.82
N TRP A 124 -9.45 12.08 -0.71
CA TRP A 124 -10.31 13.02 0.02
C TRP A 124 -10.50 12.59 1.49
N VAL A 125 -11.12 13.46 2.29
CA VAL A 125 -11.51 13.18 3.68
C VAL A 125 -13.03 13.09 3.80
N VAL A 126 -13.50 12.14 4.61
CA VAL A 126 -14.90 11.97 4.98
C VAL A 126 -15.11 12.13 6.49
N ASP A 127 -16.26 12.67 6.89
CA ASP A 127 -16.67 12.79 8.29
C ASP A 127 -17.16 11.46 8.88
N ALA A 128 -17.58 11.47 10.15
CA ALA A 128 -18.10 10.30 10.86
C ALA A 128 -19.36 9.67 10.24
N LYS A 129 -20.04 10.37 9.33
CA LYS A 129 -21.21 9.89 8.58
C LYS A 129 -20.82 9.42 7.17
N GLY A 130 -19.52 9.38 6.85
CA GLY A 130 -19.02 9.08 5.51
C GLY A 130 -19.24 10.20 4.49
N LYS A 131 -19.67 11.40 4.92
CA LYS A 131 -19.86 12.53 4.02
C LYS A 131 -18.51 13.19 3.75
N ARG A 132 -18.21 13.43 2.47
CA ARG A 132 -16.98 14.15 2.08
C ARG A 132 -16.95 15.56 2.66
N ILE A 133 -15.84 15.90 3.31
CA ILE A 133 -15.60 17.22 3.93
C ILE A 133 -14.41 17.99 3.35
N SER A 134 -13.64 17.37 2.44
CA SER A 134 -12.57 18.02 1.69
C SER A 134 -12.86 18.10 0.19
N ASP A 135 -11.97 18.79 -0.52
CA ASP A 135 -11.79 18.64 -1.95
C ASP A 135 -11.29 17.23 -2.34
N ILE A 136 -11.42 16.89 -3.63
CA ILE A 136 -10.82 15.69 -4.21
C ILE A 136 -9.55 16.09 -4.93
N VAL A 137 -8.42 15.52 -4.53
CA VAL A 137 -7.17 15.60 -5.28
C VAL A 137 -7.11 14.43 -6.25
N ARG A 138 -6.88 14.72 -7.54
CA ARG A 138 -6.72 13.73 -8.61
C ARG A 138 -5.30 13.78 -9.16
N ILE A 139 -4.63 12.64 -9.15
CA ILE A 139 -3.31 12.44 -9.78
C ILE A 139 -3.40 11.29 -10.77
N MET A 140 -2.71 11.43 -11.90
CA MET A 140 -2.61 10.42 -12.94
C MET A 140 -1.19 10.38 -13.48
N ASN A 141 -0.49 9.29 -13.21
CA ASN A 141 0.88 9.07 -13.69
C ASN A 141 0.94 7.68 -14.34
N LYS A 142 1.89 7.48 -15.26
CA LYS A 142 2.24 6.11 -15.67
C LYS A 142 2.89 5.37 -14.52
N TRP A 143 2.76 4.05 -14.46
CA TRP A 143 3.39 3.24 -13.42
C TRP A 143 4.90 3.47 -13.36
N SER A 144 5.57 3.50 -14.52
CA SER A 144 7.02 3.71 -14.63
C SER A 144 7.50 5.07 -14.11
N GLU A 145 6.65 6.10 -14.14
CA GLU A 145 6.97 7.46 -13.70
C GLU A 145 6.88 7.65 -12.18
N ILE A 146 6.28 6.69 -11.46
CA ILE A 146 6.18 6.74 -10.01
C ILE A 146 7.50 6.26 -9.40
N GLN A 147 8.00 6.97 -8.39
CA GLN A 147 9.25 6.62 -7.70
C GLN A 147 9.17 5.20 -7.12
N SER A 148 10.21 4.38 -7.33
CA SER A 148 10.39 3.07 -6.68
C SER A 148 11.15 3.18 -5.37
#